data_AF-A0A563ESP6-F1
#
_entry.id   AF-A0A563ESP6-F1
#
_cell.length_a   1.000
_cell.length_b   1.000
_cell.length_c   1.000
_cell.angle_alpha   90.00
_cell.angle_beta   90.00
_cell.angle_gamma   90.00
#
_symmetry.space_group_name_H-M   'P 1'
#
loop_
_entity.id
_entity.type
_entity.pdbx_description
1 polymer ?
#
loop_
_entity_poly.entity_id
_entity_poly.type
_entity_poly.pdbx_seq_one_letter_code
_entity_poly.pdbx_strand_id
1 'polypeptide(L)'
;MQVVAFLPGFVALFALLSTVPNWFGALVGTLVGALIQLVYPLTGKLTGATPTLLPGWGWVLLGIFAFHGVAEELVWRGYAYRRLREGRTFWRAVLLTMPLIAATHIPIVIGSGPAVGAAAMVVAAVTSIPLAHLFEMGRDTIWAPAVLHTAIDTFKLFTLPDAVFPLLLAGVSVVVPLLVLLAGRPGRSARPAAA
;
A
#
# COMPACT_ATOMS: atom_id res chain seq x y z
N MET A 1 29.43 -16.05 -26.52
CA MET A 1 28.84 -15.47 -25.29
C MET A 1 27.75 -14.49 -25.70
N GLN A 2 26.48 -14.85 -25.52
CA GLN A 2 25.36 -13.93 -25.71
C GLN A 2 25.22 -13.08 -24.45
N VAL A 3 25.43 -11.77 -24.59
CA VAL A 3 25.12 -10.79 -23.53
C VAL A 3 23.59 -10.74 -23.44
N VAL A 4 23.04 -11.41 -22.42
CA VAL A 4 21.62 -11.34 -22.08
C VAL A 4 21.29 -9.88 -21.77
N ALA A 5 20.44 -9.28 -22.59
CA ALA A 5 19.98 -7.91 -22.44
C ALA A 5 19.16 -7.74 -21.15
N PHE A 6 19.83 -7.45 -20.04
CA PHE A 6 19.23 -7.06 -18.75
C PHE A 6 18.74 -5.59 -18.71
N LEU A 7 18.91 -4.85 -19.81
CA LEU A 7 18.63 -3.41 -19.90
C LEU A 7 17.14 -2.97 -19.89
N PRO A 8 16.13 -3.74 -20.38
CA PRO A 8 14.75 -3.23 -20.40
C PRO A 8 14.13 -3.06 -19.01
N GLY A 9 14.60 -3.82 -18.01
CA GLY A 9 14.10 -3.71 -16.63
C GLY A 9 14.53 -2.42 -15.91
N PHE A 10 15.76 -1.95 -16.16
CA PHE A 10 16.32 -0.79 -15.47
C PHE A 10 15.69 0.52 -15.94
N VAL A 11 15.41 0.66 -17.24
CA VAL A 11 14.72 1.84 -17.80
C VAL A 11 13.26 1.91 -17.31
N ALA A 12 12.58 0.78 -17.18
CA ALA A 12 11.23 0.72 -16.63
C ALA A 12 11.18 1.07 -15.14
N LEU A 13 12.16 0.58 -14.36
CA LEU A 13 12.34 0.94 -12.95
C LEU A 13 12.60 2.44 -12.78
N PHE A 14 13.51 2.99 -13.58
CA PHE A 14 13.80 4.42 -13.54
C PHE A 14 12.58 5.23 -13.93
N ALA A 15 11.83 4.90 -14.98
CA ALA A 15 10.60 5.62 -15.37
C ALA A 15 9.49 5.58 -14.30
N LEU A 16 9.38 4.47 -13.55
CA LEU A 16 8.45 4.32 -12.42
C LEU A 16 8.81 5.22 -11.22
N LEU A 17 10.11 5.49 -11.03
CA LEU A 17 10.63 6.32 -9.93
C LEU A 17 10.83 7.79 -10.33
N SER A 18 11.14 8.07 -11.59
CA SER A 18 11.56 9.38 -12.13
C SER A 18 10.42 10.20 -12.74
N THR A 19 9.22 9.66 -12.84
CA THR A 19 8.04 10.45 -13.21
C THR A 19 7.65 11.33 -12.02
N VAL A 20 7.61 12.64 -12.25
CA VAL A 20 7.24 13.64 -11.23
C VAL A 20 5.92 13.20 -10.59
N PRO A 21 5.84 13.10 -9.23
CA PRO A 21 4.61 12.71 -8.57
C PRO A 21 3.46 13.57 -9.09
N ASN A 22 2.34 12.94 -9.44
CA ASN A 22 1.10 13.70 -9.52
C ASN A 22 0.79 14.17 -8.09
N TRP A 23 1.08 15.43 -7.81
CA TRP A 23 0.93 16.03 -6.48
C TRP A 23 -0.48 15.86 -5.92
N PHE A 24 -1.50 15.79 -6.78
CA PHE A 24 -2.86 15.53 -6.33
C PHE A 24 -3.03 14.13 -5.73
N GLY A 25 -2.58 13.08 -6.43
CA GLY A 25 -2.65 11.70 -5.90
C GLY A 25 -1.80 11.54 -4.63
N ALA A 26 -0.61 12.15 -4.61
CA ALA A 26 0.26 12.15 -3.43
C ALA A 26 -0.38 12.88 -2.24
N LEU A 27 -1.07 14.00 -2.47
CA LEU A 27 -1.82 14.73 -1.45
C LEU A 27 -2.96 13.88 -0.89
N VAL A 28 -3.78 13.27 -1.75
CA VAL A 28 -4.88 12.38 -1.31
C VAL A 28 -4.35 11.22 -0.48
N GLY A 29 -3.29 10.54 -0.95
CA GLY A 29 -2.65 9.45 -0.22
C GLY A 29 -2.12 9.89 1.15
N THR A 30 -1.48 11.06 1.20
CA THR A 30 -0.99 11.65 2.46
C THR A 30 -2.11 11.98 3.43
N LEU A 31 -3.18 12.63 2.96
CA LEU A 31 -4.31 13.03 3.82
C LEU A 31 -5.03 11.80 4.39
N VAL A 32 -5.30 10.79 3.56
CA VAL A 32 -5.92 9.54 4.03
C VAL A 32 -4.97 8.78 4.95
N GLY A 33 -3.67 8.76 4.64
CA GLY A 33 -2.64 8.17 5.51
C GLY A 33 -2.58 8.85 6.89
N ALA A 34 -2.69 10.18 6.94
CA ALA A 34 -2.76 10.94 8.18
C ALA A 34 -4.00 10.61 9.02
N LEU A 35 -5.16 10.38 8.37
CA LEU A 35 -6.37 9.93 9.06
C LEU A 35 -6.19 8.56 9.73
N ILE A 36 -5.44 7.64 9.10
CA ILE A 36 -5.13 6.33 9.71
C ILE A 36 -4.33 6.51 11.00
N GLN A 37 -3.41 7.49 11.06
CA GLN A 37 -2.60 7.76 12.25
C GLN A 37 -3.44 8.19 13.47
N LEU A 38 -4.70 8.62 13.27
CA LEU A 38 -5.60 8.94 14.37
C LEU A 38 -5.97 7.71 15.22
N VAL A 39 -5.67 6.50 14.76
CA VAL A 39 -5.84 5.27 15.54
C VAL A 39 -5.00 5.26 16.82
N TYR A 40 -3.81 5.87 16.84
CA TYR A 40 -2.95 5.89 18.03
C TYR A 40 -3.54 6.72 19.18
N PRO A 41 -3.90 8.00 18.99
CA PRO A 41 -4.56 8.76 20.06
C PRO A 41 -5.94 8.18 20.40
N LEU A 42 -6.66 7.60 19.43
CA LEU A 42 -7.94 6.92 19.70
C LEU A 42 -7.74 5.71 20.62
N THR A 43 -6.73 4.89 20.35
CA THR A 43 -6.38 3.73 21.19
C THR A 43 -6.14 4.18 22.62
N GLY A 44 -5.32 5.22 22.81
CA GLY A 44 -5.03 5.69 24.17
C GLY A 44 -6.24 6.24 24.91
N LYS A 45 -7.20 6.84 24.20
CA LYS A 45 -8.49 7.24 24.80
C LYS A 45 -9.37 6.05 25.18
N LEU A 46 -9.38 4.98 24.39
CA LEU A 46 -10.26 3.83 24.60
C LEU A 46 -9.71 2.84 25.63
N THR A 47 -8.39 2.63 25.68
CA THR A 47 -7.75 1.62 26.52
C THR A 47 -6.98 2.19 27.70
N GLY A 48 -6.74 3.51 27.72
CA GLY A 48 -5.83 4.15 28.68
C GLY A 48 -4.35 3.87 28.42
N ALA A 49 -4.01 3.08 27.39
CA ALA A 49 -2.63 2.79 27.03
C ALA A 49 -1.98 4.00 26.33
N THR A 50 -0.68 4.20 26.53
CA THR A 50 0.07 5.21 25.77
C THR A 50 0.96 4.49 24.75
N PRO A 51 0.65 4.56 23.44
CA PRO A 51 1.56 4.07 22.40
C PRO A 51 2.93 4.72 22.54
N THR A 52 3.98 3.92 22.67
CA THR A 52 5.36 4.41 22.73
C THR A 52 6.09 4.04 21.46
N LEU A 53 6.85 4.99 20.91
CA LEU A 53 7.70 4.73 19.75
C LEU A 53 8.86 3.82 20.13
N LEU A 54 9.21 2.92 19.22
CA LEU A 54 10.41 2.10 19.33
C LEU A 54 11.68 2.97 19.32
N PRO A 55 12.73 2.58 20.07
CA PRO A 55 14.06 3.16 19.89
C PRO A 55 14.49 3.06 18.42
N GLY A 56 14.99 4.17 17.86
CA GLY A 56 15.39 4.21 16.45
C GLY A 56 14.24 4.19 15.44
N TRP A 57 13.02 4.56 15.85
CA TRP A 57 11.83 4.59 14.98
C TRP A 57 12.05 5.28 13.63
N GLY A 58 12.92 6.30 13.53
CA GLY A 58 13.21 6.96 12.25
C GLY A 58 13.81 6.01 11.21
N TRP A 59 14.71 5.11 11.64
CA TRP A 59 15.28 4.08 10.78
C TRP A 59 14.25 3.01 10.43
N VAL A 60 13.39 2.66 11.38
CA VAL A 60 12.29 1.72 11.14
C VAL A 60 11.30 2.31 10.12
N LEU A 61 10.95 3.60 10.23
CA LEU A 61 10.08 4.29 9.29
C LEU A 61 10.69 4.33 7.89
N LEU A 62 11.98 4.62 7.78
CA LEU A 62 12.69 4.54 6.50
C LEU A 62 12.64 3.12 5.91
N GLY A 63 12.84 2.09 6.74
CA GLY A 63 12.72 0.69 6.33
C GLY A 63 11.30 0.30 5.89
N ILE A 64 10.27 0.76 6.61
CA ILE A 64 8.86 0.56 6.26
C ILE A 64 8.58 1.22 4.90
N PHE A 65 9.01 2.46 4.71
CA PHE A 65 8.83 3.18 3.45
C PHE A 65 9.56 2.48 2.30
N ALA A 66 10.80 2.06 2.49
CA ALA A 66 11.57 1.38 1.45
C ALA A 66 10.97 0.02 1.07
N PHE A 67 10.58 -0.79 2.05
CA PHE A 67 10.10 -2.15 1.82
C PHE A 67 8.61 -2.18 1.48
N HIS A 68 7.76 -1.79 2.43
CA HIS A 68 6.31 -1.88 2.29
C HIS A 68 5.76 -0.77 1.39
N GLY A 69 6.32 0.44 1.49
CA GLY A 69 5.97 1.54 0.60
C GLY A 69 6.44 1.31 -0.83
N VAL A 70 7.76 1.29 -1.06
CA VAL A 70 8.30 1.34 -2.43
C VAL A 70 8.40 -0.06 -3.04
N ALA A 71 9.06 -1.01 -2.38
CA ALA A 71 9.36 -2.31 -2.99
C ALA A 71 8.08 -3.12 -3.27
N GLU A 72 7.14 -3.18 -2.32
CA GLU A 72 5.88 -3.88 -2.54
C GLU A 72 5.01 -3.19 -3.59
N GLU A 73 4.89 -1.87 -3.57
CA GLU A 73 4.10 -1.16 -4.59
C GLU A 73 4.71 -1.27 -5.98
N LEU A 74 6.04 -1.36 -6.09
CA LEU A 74 6.70 -1.65 -7.35
C LEU A 74 6.28 -3.02 -7.91
N VAL A 75 6.26 -4.06 -7.06
CA VAL A 75 5.85 -5.42 -7.46
C VAL A 75 4.35 -5.47 -7.78
N TRP A 76 3.51 -4.95 -6.89
CA TRP A 76 2.07 -5.12 -6.99
C TRP A 76 1.42 -4.14 -7.95
N ARG A 77 1.74 -2.84 -7.87
CA ARG A 77 1.11 -1.80 -8.70
C ARG A 77 1.92 -1.56 -9.96
N GLY A 78 3.23 -1.40 -9.81
CA GLY A 78 4.16 -1.14 -10.92
C GLY A 78 4.27 -2.28 -11.94
N TYR A 79 4.16 -3.54 -11.48
CA TYR A 79 4.26 -4.74 -12.32
C TYR A 79 2.95 -5.53 -12.42
N ALA A 80 2.51 -6.22 -11.36
CA ALA A 80 1.43 -7.21 -11.44
C ALA A 80 0.09 -6.60 -11.88
N TYR A 81 -0.38 -5.56 -11.17
CA TYR A 81 -1.60 -4.82 -11.49
C TYR A 81 -1.51 -4.21 -12.88
N ARG A 82 -0.42 -3.49 -13.18
CA ARG A 82 -0.23 -2.86 -14.50
C ARG A 82 -0.38 -3.87 -15.64
N ARG A 83 0.26 -5.04 -15.55
CA ARG A 83 0.15 -6.10 -16.57
C ARG A 83 -1.25 -6.68 -16.66
N LEU A 84 -1.93 -6.89 -15.53
CA LEU A 84 -3.32 -7.36 -15.53
C LEU A 84 -4.30 -6.29 -16.02
N ARG A 85 -3.95 -5.01 -15.86
CA ARG A 85 -4.76 -3.87 -16.25
C ARG A 85 -4.78 -3.61 -17.76
N GLU A 86 -3.74 -4.03 -18.47
CA GLU A 86 -3.67 -4.00 -19.93
C GLU A 86 -4.85 -4.76 -20.56
N GLY A 87 -5.68 -4.05 -21.35
CA GLY A 87 -6.87 -4.61 -21.99
C GLY A 87 -8.05 -4.96 -21.08
N ARG A 88 -7.95 -4.75 -19.75
CA ARG A 88 -9.02 -5.10 -18.79
C ARG A 88 -9.66 -3.84 -18.17
N THR A 89 -10.72 -4.01 -17.39
CA THR A 89 -11.28 -2.92 -16.56
C THR A 89 -10.51 -2.80 -15.25
N PHE A 90 -10.62 -1.65 -14.56
CA PHE A 90 -10.06 -1.45 -13.21
C PHE A 90 -10.45 -2.61 -12.28
N TRP A 91 -11.75 -2.86 -12.14
CA TRP A 91 -12.26 -3.89 -11.23
C TRP A 91 -11.78 -5.29 -11.59
N ARG A 92 -11.71 -5.64 -12.88
CA ARG A 92 -11.20 -6.95 -13.30
C ARG A 92 -9.72 -7.10 -12.97
N ALA A 93 -8.91 -6.05 -13.13
CA ALA A 93 -7.50 -6.09 -12.78
C ALA A 93 -7.31 -6.20 -11.25
N VAL A 94 -8.04 -5.40 -10.47
CA VAL A 94 -8.00 -5.45 -9.00
C VAL A 94 -8.38 -6.84 -8.48
N LEU A 95 -9.52 -7.40 -8.93
CA LEU A 95 -9.99 -8.72 -8.48
C LEU A 95 -9.02 -9.86 -8.83
N LEU A 96 -8.25 -9.73 -9.91
CA LEU A 96 -7.23 -10.71 -10.28
C LEU A 96 -5.94 -10.56 -9.44
N THR A 97 -5.54 -9.33 -9.10
CA THR A 97 -4.35 -9.09 -8.25
C THR A 97 -4.59 -9.36 -6.77
N MET A 98 -5.78 -9.04 -6.27
CA MET A 98 -6.13 -9.08 -4.86
C MET A 98 -5.81 -10.42 -4.17
N PRO A 99 -6.17 -11.61 -4.71
CA PRO A 99 -5.84 -12.87 -4.05
C PRO A 99 -4.33 -13.14 -3.97
N LEU A 100 -3.54 -12.66 -4.93
CA LEU A 100 -2.09 -12.80 -4.92
C LEU A 100 -1.46 -11.97 -3.78
N ILE A 101 -1.95 -10.74 -3.60
CA ILE A 101 -1.51 -9.84 -2.52
C ILE A 101 -1.94 -10.37 -1.16
N ALA A 102 -3.19 -10.83 -1.02
CA ALA A 102 -3.66 -11.42 0.24
C ALA A 102 -2.85 -12.67 0.61
N ALA A 103 -2.49 -13.51 -0.37
CA ALA A 103 -1.72 -14.73 -0.13
C ALA A 103 -0.30 -14.48 0.41
N THR A 104 0.33 -13.33 0.13
CA THR A 104 1.66 -13.03 0.68
C THR A 104 1.65 -12.79 2.18
N HIS A 105 0.46 -12.68 2.78
CA HIS A 105 0.28 -12.50 4.22
C HIS A 105 0.02 -13.83 4.94
N ILE A 106 -0.02 -14.98 4.23
CA ILE A 106 -0.11 -16.31 4.85
C ILE A 106 0.98 -16.56 5.91
N PRO A 107 2.25 -16.13 5.73
CA PRO A 107 3.25 -16.28 6.79
C PRO A 107 2.86 -15.60 8.12
N ILE A 108 2.05 -14.53 8.09
CA ILE A 108 1.53 -13.87 9.30
C ILE A 108 0.49 -14.76 10.00
N VAL A 109 -0.32 -15.51 9.26
CA VAL A 109 -1.25 -16.51 9.81
C VAL A 109 -0.47 -17.56 10.62
N ILE A 110 0.67 -17.98 10.10
CA ILE A 110 1.54 -18.99 10.74
C ILE A 110 2.28 -18.37 11.94
N GLY A 111 2.84 -17.17 11.79
CA GLY A 111 3.72 -16.56 12.80
C GLY A 111 3.01 -15.78 13.91
N SER A 112 1.85 -15.18 13.63
CA SER A 112 1.09 -14.32 14.56
C SER A 112 -0.29 -14.89 14.91
N GLY A 113 -0.61 -16.08 14.37
CA GLY A 113 -1.84 -16.80 14.65
C GLY A 113 -3.01 -16.46 13.70
N PRO A 114 -4.06 -17.30 13.69
CA PRO A 114 -5.13 -17.22 12.69
C PRO A 114 -5.88 -15.90 12.66
N ALA A 115 -6.19 -15.32 13.83
CA ALA A 115 -6.98 -14.09 13.92
C ALA A 115 -6.23 -12.89 13.33
N VAL A 116 -4.97 -12.68 13.74
CA VAL A 116 -4.13 -11.57 13.25
C VAL A 116 -3.80 -11.76 11.77
N GLY A 117 -3.44 -12.99 11.37
CA GLY A 117 -3.16 -13.29 9.97
C GLY A 117 -4.37 -13.09 9.06
N ALA A 118 -5.57 -13.54 9.47
CA ALA A 118 -6.79 -13.32 8.70
C ALA A 118 -7.12 -11.82 8.60
N ALA A 119 -6.96 -11.05 9.69
CA ALA A 119 -7.13 -9.61 9.67
C ALA A 119 -6.15 -8.93 8.70
N ALA A 120 -4.87 -9.33 8.72
CA ALA A 120 -3.86 -8.82 7.79
C ALA A 120 -4.20 -9.17 6.32
N MET A 121 -4.67 -10.39 6.04
CA MET A 121 -5.11 -10.79 4.70
C MET A 121 -6.31 -9.96 4.22
N VAL A 122 -7.27 -9.65 5.11
CA VAL A 122 -8.42 -8.79 4.80
C VAL A 122 -7.97 -7.35 4.52
N VAL A 123 -7.08 -6.80 5.35
CA VAL A 123 -6.48 -5.48 5.12
C VAL A 123 -5.79 -5.45 3.75
N ALA A 124 -4.92 -6.42 3.45
CA ALA A 124 -4.21 -6.53 2.18
C ALA A 124 -5.18 -6.64 0.97
N ALA A 125 -6.22 -7.45 1.10
CA ALA A 125 -7.24 -7.61 0.06
C ALA A 125 -7.99 -6.30 -0.18
N VAL A 126 -8.53 -5.67 0.87
CA VAL A 126 -9.36 -4.46 0.72
C VAL A 126 -8.52 -3.27 0.25
N THR A 127 -7.33 -3.07 0.83
CA THR A 127 -6.42 -1.97 0.47
C THR A 127 -5.87 -2.09 -0.95
N SER A 128 -5.95 -3.26 -1.60
CA SER A 128 -5.65 -3.39 -3.03
C SER A 128 -6.47 -2.43 -3.90
N ILE A 129 -7.73 -2.15 -3.51
CA ILE A 129 -8.64 -1.24 -4.23
C ILE A 129 -8.14 0.22 -4.20
N PRO A 130 -8.01 0.89 -3.02
CA PRO A 130 -7.61 2.28 -2.98
C PRO A 130 -6.17 2.51 -3.44
N LEU A 131 -5.26 1.55 -3.23
CA LEU A 131 -3.89 1.65 -3.71
C LEU A 131 -3.80 1.53 -5.24
N ALA A 132 -4.58 0.65 -5.87
CA ALA A 132 -4.71 0.63 -7.33
C ALA A 132 -5.35 1.92 -7.88
N HIS A 133 -6.31 2.49 -7.15
CA HIS A 133 -6.93 3.76 -7.51
C HIS A 133 -5.92 4.92 -7.43
N LEU A 134 -5.12 5.01 -6.36
CA LEU A 134 -4.04 5.99 -6.24
C LEU A 134 -2.98 5.82 -7.32
N PHE A 135 -2.69 4.59 -7.74
CA PHE A 135 -1.78 4.32 -8.84
C PHE A 135 -2.30 4.90 -10.17
N GLU A 136 -3.56 4.64 -10.53
CA GLU A 136 -4.15 5.21 -11.76
C GLU A 136 -4.31 6.74 -11.67
N MET A 137 -4.76 7.27 -10.53
CA MET A 137 -4.81 8.72 -10.26
C MET A 137 -3.42 9.36 -10.33
N GLY A 138 -2.41 8.64 -9.88
CA GLY A 138 -0.99 8.98 -9.92
C GLY A 138 -0.37 8.90 -11.32
N ARG A 139 -1.15 8.64 -12.38
CA ARG A 139 -0.67 8.43 -13.76
C ARG A 139 0.31 7.26 -13.85
N ASP A 140 -0.07 6.14 -13.26
CA ASP A 140 0.71 4.89 -13.19
C ASP A 140 2.03 5.02 -12.43
N THR A 141 2.13 5.95 -11.48
CA THR A 141 3.29 6.08 -10.57
C THR A 141 2.98 5.45 -9.22
N ILE A 142 4.01 4.92 -8.55
CA ILE A 142 3.85 4.22 -7.27
C ILE A 142 3.92 5.13 -6.05
N TRP A 143 4.25 6.42 -6.20
CA TRP A 143 4.49 7.30 -5.06
C TRP A 143 3.27 7.49 -4.16
N ALA A 144 2.10 7.76 -4.76
CA ALA A 144 0.86 7.92 -4.01
C ALA A 144 0.47 6.65 -3.23
N PRO A 145 0.40 5.46 -3.84
CA PRO A 145 0.12 4.24 -3.08
C PRO A 145 1.25 3.90 -2.09
N ALA A 146 2.53 4.16 -2.40
CA ALA A 146 3.65 3.89 -1.49
C ALA A 146 3.55 4.68 -0.18
N VAL A 147 3.16 5.95 -0.26
CA VAL A 147 2.95 6.79 0.92
C VAL A 147 1.79 6.25 1.77
N LEU A 148 0.65 5.92 1.14
CA LEU A 148 -0.50 5.39 1.87
C LEU A 148 -0.20 4.01 2.49
N HIS A 149 0.48 3.12 1.76
CA HIS A 149 0.88 1.82 2.26
C HIS A 149 1.84 1.94 3.45
N THR A 150 2.84 2.83 3.34
CA THR A 150 3.73 3.16 4.45
C THR A 150 2.95 3.62 5.68
N ALA A 151 1.94 4.48 5.50
CA ALA A 151 1.08 4.96 6.59
C ALA A 151 0.31 3.82 7.27
N ILE A 152 -0.22 2.87 6.50
CA ILE A 152 -0.90 1.67 7.01
C ILE A 152 0.04 0.83 7.89
N ASP A 153 1.31 0.70 7.50
CA ASP A 153 2.32 -0.12 8.19
C ASP A 153 3.07 0.56 9.34
N THR A 154 2.79 1.83 9.61
CA THR A 154 3.41 2.59 10.71
C THR A 154 3.21 1.98 12.10
N PHE A 155 2.29 1.02 12.26
CA PHE A 155 2.09 0.34 13.54
C PHE A 155 3.33 -0.37 14.04
N LYS A 156 4.21 -0.77 13.12
CA LYS A 156 5.53 -1.36 13.41
C LYS A 156 6.48 -0.38 14.10
N LEU A 157 6.14 0.91 14.20
CA LEU A 157 6.89 1.91 14.93
C LEU A 157 6.58 1.93 16.43
N PHE A 158 5.51 1.27 16.87
CA PHE A 158 4.99 1.41 18.22
C PHE A 158 5.05 0.09 18.99
N THR A 159 5.42 0.18 20.27
CA THR A 159 5.19 -0.90 21.25
C THR A 159 3.85 -0.67 21.92
N LEU A 160 3.02 -1.71 21.93
CA LEU A 160 1.63 -1.61 22.38
C LEU A 160 1.32 -2.74 23.36
N PRO A 161 0.73 -2.43 24.52
CA PRO A 161 0.57 -3.41 25.60
C PRO A 161 -0.59 -4.40 25.41
N ASP A 162 -1.43 -4.25 24.38
CA ASP A 162 -2.73 -4.93 24.29
C ASP A 162 -3.03 -5.51 22.89
N ALA A 163 -3.65 -6.68 22.86
CA ALA A 163 -4.16 -7.39 21.69
C ALA A 163 -5.38 -6.71 21.04
N VAL A 164 -6.03 -5.76 21.71
CA VAL A 164 -7.11 -4.94 21.12
C VAL A 164 -6.60 -4.04 19.99
N PHE A 165 -5.37 -3.54 20.11
CA PHE A 165 -4.85 -2.58 19.14
C PHE A 165 -4.72 -3.14 17.71
N PRO A 166 -4.12 -4.34 17.48
CA PRO A 166 -4.03 -4.92 16.14
C PRO A 166 -5.37 -5.02 15.42
N LEU A 167 -6.45 -5.33 16.14
CA LEU A 167 -7.80 -5.43 15.58
C LEU A 167 -8.40 -4.06 15.27
N LEU A 168 -8.23 -3.08 16.15
CA LEU A 168 -8.67 -1.70 15.90
C LEU A 168 -7.95 -1.10 14.69
N LEU A 169 -6.62 -1.27 14.63
CA LEU A 169 -5.82 -0.87 13.49
C LEU A 169 -6.28 -1.57 12.21
N ALA A 170 -6.48 -2.89 12.24
CA ALA A 170 -6.98 -3.62 11.07
C ALA A 170 -8.32 -3.05 10.60
N GLY A 171 -9.26 -2.75 11.51
CA GLY A 171 -10.53 -2.11 11.18
C GLY A 171 -10.35 -0.74 10.51
N VAL A 172 -9.51 0.12 11.08
CA VAL A 172 -9.20 1.45 10.51
C VAL A 172 -8.56 1.30 9.12
N SER A 173 -7.60 0.38 8.96
CA SER A 173 -6.89 0.12 7.72
C SER A 173 -7.75 -0.55 6.64
N VAL A 174 -8.87 -1.19 7.00
CA VAL A 174 -9.87 -1.67 6.04
C VAL A 174 -10.73 -0.51 5.53
N VAL A 175 -11.16 0.40 6.41
CA VAL A 175 -12.19 1.39 6.09
C VAL A 175 -11.59 2.70 5.56
N VAL A 176 -10.63 3.29 6.27
CA VAL A 176 -10.14 4.64 5.99
C VAL A 176 -9.48 4.73 4.61
N PRO A 177 -8.65 3.77 4.16
CA PRO A 177 -8.09 3.80 2.80
C PRO A 177 -9.15 3.90 1.69
N LEU A 178 -10.35 3.36 1.88
CA LEU A 178 -11.42 3.43 0.88
C LEU A 178 -11.90 4.86 0.60
N LEU A 179 -11.64 5.82 1.49
CA LEU A 179 -11.96 7.24 1.28
C LEU A 179 -11.25 7.83 0.06
N VAL A 180 -10.13 7.24 -0.37
CA VAL A 180 -9.46 7.59 -1.64
C VAL A 180 -10.44 7.57 -2.82
N LEU A 181 -11.42 6.65 -2.83
CA LEU A 181 -12.37 6.50 -3.93
C LEU A 181 -13.29 7.70 -4.10
N LEU A 182 -13.36 8.59 -3.10
CA LEU A 182 -14.10 9.85 -3.17
C LEU A 182 -13.35 10.92 -3.98
N ALA A 183 -12.04 10.78 -4.20
CA ALA A 183 -11.17 11.82 -4.76
C ALA A 183 -11.16 11.89 -6.30
N GLY A 184 -12.29 11.57 -6.96
CA GLY A 184 -12.45 11.64 -8.41
C GLY A 184 -12.09 10.33 -9.14
N ARG A 185 -12.53 10.20 -10.40
CA ARG A 185 -12.26 8.97 -11.18
C ARG A 185 -10.83 8.96 -11.69
N PRO A 186 -10.15 7.80 -11.72
CA PRO A 186 -8.84 7.72 -12.35
C PRO A 186 -8.97 8.01 -13.84
N GLY A 187 -8.17 8.95 -14.33
CA GLY A 187 -8.04 9.16 -15.77
C GLY A 187 -7.39 7.93 -16.39
N ARG A 188 -8.02 7.34 -17.41
CA ARG A 188 -7.39 6.25 -18.17
C ARG A 188 -6.09 6.82 -18.76
N SER A 189 -4.94 6.30 -18.34
CA SER A 189 -3.70 6.56 -19.05
C SER A 189 -3.85 5.97 -20.45
N ALA A 190 -4.04 6.84 -21.44
CA ALA A 190 -4.04 6.46 -22.84
C ALA A 190 -2.61 6.05 -23.19
N ARG A 191 -2.25 4.78 -22.97
CA ARG A 191 -1.07 4.23 -23.61
C ARG A 191 -1.37 4.15 -25.10
N PRO A 192 -0.48 4.66 -25.97
CA PRO A 192 -0.53 4.33 -27.38
C PRO A 192 -0.51 2.80 -27.49
N ALA A 193 -1.37 2.24 -28.34
CA ALA A 193 -1.25 0.84 -28.69
C ALA A 193 0.20 0.60 -29.16
N ALA A 194 0.90 -0.34 -28.54
CA ALA A 194 2.18 -0.77 -29.06
C ALA A 194 1.93 -1.28 -30.48
N ALA A 195 2.49 -0.57 -31.47
CA ALA A 195 2.49 -0.95 -32.87
C ALA A 195 3.45 -2.13 -33.09
#